data_AF-A0A527YQR0-F1
#
_entry.id   AF-A0A527YQR0-F1
#
_cell.length_a   1.000
_cell.length_b   1.000
_cell.length_c   1.000
_cell.angle_alpha   90.00
_cell.angle_beta   90.00
_cell.angle_gamma   90.00
#
_symmetry.space_group_name_H-M   'P 1'
#
loop_
_entity.id
_entity.type
_entity.pdbx_description
1 polymer ?
#
loop_
_entity_poly.entity_id
_entity_poly.type
_entity_poly.pdbx_seq_one_letter_code
_entity_poly.pdbx_strand_id
1 'polypeptide(L)'
;AALSAIIAREVAELTAMHLGKDPTITAVAISYIDPQHWFAGGKSLAEHGATTFWLDIKVVDGTNTKLELEAYLKAIFAAFGRLLGEMHEESYAFVHEVPAAAYGYG
;
A
#
# COMPACT_ATOMS: atom_id res chain seq x y z
N ALA A 1 7.49 16.01 0.97
CA ALA A 1 7.69 15.34 -0.33
C ALA A 1 8.75 14.23 -0.29
N ALA A 2 9.89 14.37 0.40
CA ALA A 2 10.94 13.33 0.40
C ALA A 2 10.45 11.93 0.85
N LEU A 3 9.76 11.85 1.99
CA LEU A 3 9.16 10.58 2.45
C LEU A 3 8.13 10.04 1.45
N SER A 4 7.30 10.92 0.88
CA SER A 4 6.32 10.55 -0.14
C SER A 4 7.00 9.91 -1.35
N ALA A 5 8.08 10.49 -1.86
CA ALA A 5 8.84 9.94 -2.98
C ALA A 5 9.47 8.58 -2.66
N ILE A 6 9.96 8.40 -1.43
CA ILE A 6 10.50 7.11 -0.97
C ILE A 6 9.41 6.04 -0.94
N ILE A 7 8.25 6.35 -0.34
CA ILE A 7 7.10 5.42 -0.28
C ILE A 7 6.62 5.07 -1.68
N ALA A 8 6.46 6.07 -2.56
CA ALA A 8 6.01 5.85 -3.93
C ALA A 8 6.95 4.92 -4.70
N ARG A 9 8.26 5.14 -4.58
CA ARG A 9 9.27 4.27 -5.19
C ARG A 9 9.23 2.86 -4.61
N GLU A 10 9.22 2.71 -3.29
CA GLU A 10 9.21 1.41 -2.62
C GLU A 10 7.97 0.58 -3.01
N VAL A 11 6.78 1.22 -3.03
CA VAL A 11 5.54 0.56 -3.47
C VAL A 11 5.67 0.10 -4.92
N ALA A 12 6.10 0.97 -5.84
CA ALA A 12 6.24 0.61 -7.25
C ALA A 12 7.24 -0.53 -7.48
N GLU A 13 8.38 -0.51 -6.78
CA GLU A 13 9.40 -1.58 -6.86
C GLU A 13 8.87 -2.92 -6.32
N LEU A 14 8.17 -2.91 -5.18
CA LEU A 14 7.57 -4.12 -4.62
C LEU A 14 6.42 -4.66 -5.48
N THR A 15 5.60 -3.77 -6.07
CA THR A 15 4.57 -4.17 -7.03
C THR A 15 5.20 -4.84 -8.25
N ALA A 16 6.30 -4.30 -8.79
CA ALA A 16 7.01 -4.91 -9.90
C ALA A 16 7.60 -6.27 -9.52
N MET A 17 8.29 -6.35 -8.38
CA MET A 17 8.99 -7.55 -7.93
C MET A 17 8.03 -8.71 -7.61
N HIS A 18 6.91 -8.43 -6.92
CA HIS A 18 6.02 -9.48 -6.45
C HIS A 18 4.83 -9.74 -7.37
N LEU A 19 4.35 -8.72 -8.10
CA LEU A 19 3.16 -8.82 -8.94
C LEU A 19 3.46 -8.72 -10.44
N GLY A 20 4.73 -8.52 -10.83
CA GLY A 20 5.17 -8.45 -12.21
C GLY A 20 4.64 -7.23 -12.98
N LYS A 21 4.24 -6.15 -12.29
CA LYS A 21 3.73 -4.94 -12.94
C LYS A 21 4.88 -4.06 -13.41
N ASP A 22 4.68 -3.38 -14.53
CA ASP A 22 5.70 -2.48 -15.07
C ASP A 22 5.80 -1.22 -14.17
N PRO A 23 6.96 -0.98 -13.52
CA PRO A 23 7.13 0.16 -12.63
C PRO A 23 7.10 1.50 -13.38
N THR A 24 7.34 1.52 -14.70
CA THR A 24 7.36 2.75 -15.51
C THR A 24 5.97 3.35 -15.72
N ILE A 25 4.92 2.54 -15.53
CA ILE A 25 3.51 2.92 -15.65
C ILE A 25 2.73 2.71 -14.35
N THR A 26 3.42 2.48 -13.23
CA THR A 26 2.79 2.34 -11.91
C THR A 26 2.64 3.73 -11.27
N ALA A 27 1.40 4.22 -11.20
CA ALA A 27 1.09 5.51 -10.58
C ALA A 27 0.80 5.34 -9.09
N VAL A 28 1.43 6.18 -8.24
CA VAL A 28 1.20 6.21 -6.80
C VAL A 28 0.81 7.62 -6.36
N ALA A 29 -0.40 7.76 -5.81
CA ALA A 29 -0.86 8.98 -5.18
C ALA A 29 -0.72 8.86 -3.66
N ILE A 30 -0.27 9.93 -3.00
CA ILE A 30 -0.04 9.94 -1.55
C ILE A 30 -0.83 11.08 -0.93
N SER A 31 -1.64 10.72 0.07
CA SER A 31 -2.37 11.65 0.93
C SER A 31 -1.98 11.39 2.37
N TYR A 32 -1.85 12.47 3.15
CA TYR A 32 -1.60 12.40 4.58
C TYR A 32 -2.89 12.69 5.35
N ILE A 33 -3.16 11.89 6.37
CA ILE A 33 -4.25 12.11 7.32
C ILE A 33 -3.60 12.45 8.66
N ASP A 34 -4.08 13.51 9.31
CA ASP A 34 -3.62 13.86 10.66
C ASP A 34 -3.93 12.69 11.63
N PRO A 35 -2.97 12.19 12.43
CA PRO A 35 -3.20 11.11 13.39
C PRO A 35 -4.32 11.37 14.40
N GLN A 36 -4.73 12.62 14.62
CA GLN A 36 -5.90 12.96 15.44
C GLN A 36 -7.25 12.67 14.75
N HIS A 37 -7.23 12.46 13.43
CA HIS A 37 -8.43 12.25 12.60
C HIS A 37 -8.49 10.85 11.98
N TRP A 38 -7.53 9.98 12.32
CA TRP A 38 -7.62 8.56 12.05
C TRP A 38 -7.90 7.84 13.36
N PHE A 39 -8.97 7.06 13.42
CA PHE A 39 -9.36 6.29 14.61
C PHE A 39 -9.30 4.80 14.32
N ALA A 40 -8.79 4.05 15.30
CA ALA A 40 -8.76 2.59 15.30
C ALA A 40 -9.12 2.07 16.70
N GLY A 41 -10.05 1.13 16.81
CA GLY A 41 -10.50 0.60 18.10
C GLY A 41 -11.05 1.68 19.06
N GLY A 42 -11.60 2.78 18.53
CA GLY A 42 -12.19 3.86 19.33
C GLY A 42 -11.22 4.92 19.87
N LYS A 43 -9.92 4.83 19.56
CA LYS A 43 -8.92 5.88 19.87
C LYS A 43 -8.29 6.42 18.60
N SER A 44 -7.85 7.68 18.64
CA SER A 44 -7.06 8.25 17.54
C SER A 44 -5.67 7.61 17.46
N LEU A 45 -5.06 7.64 16.28
CA LEU A 45 -3.68 7.17 16.10
C LEU A 45 -2.67 7.99 16.92
N ALA A 46 -2.97 9.28 17.14
CA ALA A 46 -2.22 10.12 18.07
C ALA A 46 -2.26 9.59 19.52
N GLU A 47 -3.41 9.12 19.99
CA GLU A 47 -3.55 8.51 21.33
C GLU A 47 -2.90 7.14 21.44
N HIS A 48 -2.92 6.36 20.36
CA HIS A 48 -2.20 5.08 20.31
C HIS A 48 -0.69 5.26 20.31
N GLY A 49 -0.18 6.40 19.85
CA GLY A 49 1.27 6.64 19.70
C GLY A 49 1.91 5.80 18.59
N ALA A 50 1.09 5.25 17.69
CA ALA A 50 1.52 4.39 16.58
C ALA A 50 1.20 5.06 15.24
N THR A 51 1.90 4.61 14.19
CA THR A 51 1.59 5.00 12.81
C THR A 51 0.62 4.00 12.18
N THR A 52 -0.06 4.39 11.09
CA THR A 52 -0.88 3.48 10.26
C THR A 52 -0.76 3.87 8.80
N PHE A 53 -1.22 2.99 7.90
CA PHE A 53 -1.35 3.29 6.48
C PHE A 53 -2.59 2.62 5.87
N TRP A 54 -3.00 3.15 4.73
CA TRP A 54 -3.99 2.56 3.85
C TRP A 54 -3.43 2.54 2.43
N LEU A 55 -3.12 1.35 1.94
CA LEU A 55 -2.74 1.12 0.55
C LEU A 55 -3.91 0.47 -0.18
N ASP A 56 -4.40 1.12 -1.23
CA ASP A 56 -5.34 0.56 -2.19
C ASP A 56 -4.64 0.53 -3.57
N ILE A 57 -4.35 -0.67 -4.04
CA ILE A 57 -3.70 -0.91 -5.33
C ILE A 57 -4.63 -1.65 -6.29
N LYS A 58 -4.76 -1.14 -7.51
CA LYS A 58 -5.58 -1.73 -8.57
C LYS A 58 -4.68 -2.53 -9.52
N VAL A 59 -4.99 -3.80 -9.73
CA VAL A 59 -4.28 -4.69 -10.67
C VAL A 59 -5.28 -5.45 -11.53
N VAL A 60 -4.87 -5.83 -12.74
CA VAL A 60 -5.73 -6.65 -13.61
C VAL A 60 -5.97 -8.02 -12.98
N ASP A 61 -7.22 -8.43 -12.87
CA ASP A 61 -7.64 -9.73 -12.37
C ASP A 61 -7.07 -10.89 -13.19
N GLY A 62 -6.79 -12.01 -12.51
CA GLY A 62 -6.22 -13.21 -13.11
C GLY A 62 -4.77 -13.10 -13.57
N THR A 63 -4.09 -11.98 -13.28
CA THR A 63 -2.66 -11.80 -13.60
C THR A 63 -1.72 -12.13 -12.45
N ASN A 64 -2.26 -12.43 -11.27
CA ASN A 64 -1.48 -12.82 -10.10
C ASN A 64 -2.05 -14.06 -9.41
N THR A 65 -1.16 -14.87 -8.84
CA THR A 65 -1.56 -16.01 -8.01
C THR A 65 -1.81 -15.58 -6.56
N LYS A 66 -2.58 -16.38 -5.82
CA LYS A 66 -2.76 -16.18 -4.37
C LYS A 66 -1.43 -16.04 -3.62
N LEU A 67 -0.42 -16.83 -3.99
CA LEU A 67 0.91 -16.79 -3.34
C LEU A 67 1.67 -15.50 -3.65
N GLU A 68 1.55 -14.97 -4.86
CA GLU A 68 2.13 -13.67 -5.22
C GLU A 68 1.46 -12.53 -4.45
N LEU A 69 0.13 -12.55 -4.33
CA LEU A 69 -0.61 -11.57 -3.52
C LEU A 69 -0.21 -11.64 -2.05
N GLU A 70 -0.11 -12.83 -1.46
CA GLU A 70 0.34 -13.00 -0.07
C GLU A 70 1.78 -12.51 0.14
N ALA A 71 2.69 -12.81 -0.79
CA ALA A 71 4.07 -12.34 -0.74
C ALA A 71 4.16 -10.82 -0.85
N TYR A 72 3.39 -10.22 -1.76
CA TYR A 72 3.30 -8.77 -1.93
C TYR A 72 2.80 -8.08 -0.66
N LEU A 73 1.70 -8.56 -0.05
CA LEU A 73 1.15 -7.99 1.18
C LEU A 73 2.20 -8.04 2.30
N LYS A 74 2.86 -9.19 2.51
CA LYS A 74 3.94 -9.33 3.50
C LYS A 74 5.06 -8.32 3.26
N ALA A 75 5.47 -8.14 2.01
CA ALA A 75 6.54 -7.21 1.65
C ALA A 75 6.14 -5.75 1.91
N ILE A 76 4.88 -5.36 1.60
CA ILE A 76 4.35 -4.03 1.89
C ILE A 76 4.35 -3.75 3.40
N PHE A 77 3.78 -4.63 4.22
CA PHE A 77 3.76 -4.43 5.67
C PHE A 77 5.18 -4.34 6.25
N ALA A 78 6.10 -5.19 5.79
CA ALA A 78 7.49 -5.13 6.21
C ALA A 78 8.16 -3.80 5.81
N ALA A 79 7.89 -3.30 4.60
CA ALA A 79 8.44 -2.04 4.12
C ALA A 79 7.91 -0.83 4.88
N PHE A 80 6.59 -0.78 5.11
CA PHE A 80 5.98 0.31 5.86
C PHE A 80 6.42 0.31 7.33
N GLY A 81 6.58 -0.86 7.96
CA GLY A 81 7.18 -0.94 9.29
C GLY A 81 8.62 -0.39 9.34
N ARG A 82 9.44 -0.63 8.32
CA ARG A 82 10.79 -0.03 8.23
C ARG A 82 10.74 1.49 8.01
N LEU A 83 9.82 1.97 7.17
CA LEU A 83 9.76 3.37 6.74
C LEU A 83 9.05 4.29 7.75
N LEU A 84 8.04 3.77 8.46
CA LEU A 84 7.15 4.55 9.32
C LEU A 84 7.32 4.24 10.80
N GLY A 85 8.00 3.14 11.15
CA GLY A 85 8.26 2.74 12.53
C GLY A 85 7.18 1.81 13.09
N GLU A 86 6.76 2.07 14.34
CA GLU A 86 5.76 1.25 15.01
C GLU A 86 4.39 1.39 14.32
N MET A 87 3.90 0.27 13.79
CA MET A 87 2.67 0.21 13.01
C MET A 87 1.53 -0.34 13.87
N HIS A 88 0.40 0.34 13.85
CA HIS A 88 -0.84 -0.14 14.44
C HIS A 88 -1.36 -1.35 13.65
N GLU A 89 -1.93 -2.34 14.35
CA GLU A 89 -2.45 -3.58 13.74
C GLU A 89 -3.51 -3.31 12.66
N GLU A 90 -4.36 -2.31 12.89
CA GLU A 90 -5.32 -1.76 11.91
C GLU A 90 -4.62 -0.86 10.86
N SER A 91 -3.63 -1.44 10.18
CA SER A 91 -3.03 -0.91 8.95
C SER A 91 -3.45 -1.80 7.79
N TYR A 92 -3.71 -1.22 6.62
CA TYR A 92 -4.38 -1.93 5.54
C TYR A 92 -3.60 -1.87 4.23
N ALA A 93 -3.45 -3.04 3.61
CA ALA A 93 -3.07 -3.17 2.20
C ALA A 93 -4.14 -3.97 1.49
N PHE A 94 -4.81 -3.34 0.54
CA PHE A 94 -5.91 -3.91 -0.23
C PHE A 94 -5.50 -3.99 -1.71
N VAL A 95 -5.38 -5.21 -2.22
CA VAL A 95 -5.21 -5.46 -3.65
C VAL A 95 -6.60 -5.63 -4.27
N HIS A 96 -6.98 -4.67 -5.10
CA HIS A 96 -8.22 -4.69 -5.85
C HIS A 96 -7.95 -5.24 -7.24
N GLU A 97 -8.28 -6.52 -7.44
CA GLU A 97 -8.23 -7.18 -8.73
C GLU A 97 -9.44 -6.74 -9.58
N VAL A 98 -9.18 -6.09 -10.71
CA VAL A 98 -10.20 -5.49 -11.58
C VAL A 98 -10.23 -6.18 -12.95
N PRO A 99 -11.42 -6.39 -13.55
CA PRO A 99 -11.52 -7.03 -14.86
C PRO A 99 -10.74 -6.26 -15.95
N ALA A 100 -9.99 -6.99 -16.79
CA ALA A 100 -9.17 -6.39 -17.85
C ALA A 100 -9.96 -5.46 -18.80
N ALA A 101 -11.22 -5.80 -19.09
CA ALA A 101 -12.10 -5.00 -19.95
C ALA A 101 -12.51 -3.64 -19.34
N ALA A 102 -12.31 -3.46 -18.03
CA ALA A 102 -12.72 -2.27 -17.26
C ALA A 102 -11.54 -1.52 -16.63
N TYR A 103 -10.29 -1.89 -16.96
CA TYR A 103 -9.10 -1.24 -16.44
C TYR A 103 -8.15 -0.86 -17.57
N GLY A 104 -7.88 0.43 -17.71
CA GLY A 104 -7.02 0.98 -18.76
C GLY A 104 -6.43 2.33 -18.37
N TYR A 105 -5.34 2.69 -19.03
CA TYR A 105 -4.62 3.96 -18.92
C TYR A 105 -4.14 4.35 -20.32
N GLY A 106 -3.92 5.65 -20.56
CA GLY A 106 -3.58 6.21 -21.87
C GLY A 106 -3.69 7.72 -21.86
#